data_AF-S3JVE6-F1
#
_entry.id   AF-S3JVE6-F1
#
_cell.length_a   1.000
_cell.length_b   1.000
_cell.length_c   1.000
_cell.angle_alpha   90.00
_cell.angle_beta   90.00
_cell.angle_gamma   90.00
#
_symmetry.space_group_name_H-M   'P 1'
#
loop_
_entity.id
_entity.type
_entity.pdbx_description
1 polymer ?
#
loop_
_entity_poly.entity_id
_entity_poly.type
_entity_poly.pdbx_seq_one_letter_code
_entity_poly.pdbx_strand_id
1 'polypeptide(L)'
;MDNSYSQLTEDLLKLVQHLPHLKDGKWIQRSLEAIVRIAEEEIDRLDWKILTYAIEDLEKGFQVFYPYRHIRKLTIFGSARIKPDSSEYRLAVEFARCISQYGFMVLTGAGGGIMQAGNEGAGRENSFGLNIQLPFEQGANPYIINDAKLIDFKYFFTRKLFFLRESDAVALFPGGFGTQDEAFETLTLCQTGKYGPAPLVLIDEPDGDYWQTWQEQISENLQKRGLISAEDRNFYTITNDLNHACQTIRHFYRVYHSSRFVGESFVIRLNHELSEEQIEQINQNFGDILVKGKIEPSQILERENRDSSHHLPRLVFYFNGKSYGRLYQLIDHINDLSPVVALEEHPERK
;
A
#
# COMPACT_ATOMS: atom_id res chain seq x y z
N MET A 1 -8.24 42.72 7.54
CA MET A 1 -8.73 41.48 8.21
C MET A 1 -10.16 41.12 7.80
N ASP A 2 -11.04 42.09 7.47
CA ASP A 2 -12.43 41.81 7.03
C ASP A 2 -12.59 41.00 5.73
N ASN A 3 -11.71 41.18 4.75
CA ASN A 3 -11.93 40.61 3.41
C ASN A 3 -11.78 39.08 3.35
N SER A 4 -10.97 38.48 4.24
CA SER A 4 -10.71 37.03 4.25
C SER A 4 -11.90 36.23 4.76
N TYR A 5 -12.58 36.74 5.80
CA TYR A 5 -13.77 36.09 6.35
C TYR A 5 -14.98 36.27 5.43
N SER A 6 -15.09 37.41 4.75
CA SER A 6 -16.12 37.63 3.74
C SER A 6 -16.02 36.62 2.59
N GLN A 7 -14.81 36.42 2.04
CA GLN A 7 -14.59 35.45 0.97
C GLN A 7 -14.89 34.01 1.43
N LEU A 8 -14.37 33.61 2.60
CA LEU A 8 -14.61 32.28 3.15
C LEU A 8 -16.11 32.02 3.40
N THR A 9 -16.83 33.03 3.93
CA THR A 9 -18.28 32.93 4.16
C THR A 9 -19.01 32.70 2.85
N GLU A 10 -18.67 33.46 1.80
CA GLU A 10 -19.28 33.32 0.49
C GLU A 10 -19.00 31.96 -0.14
N ASP A 11 -17.78 31.44 -0.01
CA ASP A 11 -17.37 30.14 -0.52
C ASP A 11 -18.06 28.99 0.22
N LEU A 12 -18.19 29.08 1.56
CA LEU A 12 -18.92 28.09 2.36
C LEU A 12 -20.42 28.08 2.03
N LEU A 13 -21.04 29.26 1.87
CA LEU A 13 -22.45 29.35 1.46
C LEU A 13 -22.67 28.71 0.09
N LYS A 14 -21.81 29.01 -0.89
CA LYS A 14 -21.84 28.38 -2.22
C LYS A 14 -21.69 26.87 -2.10
N LEU A 15 -20.72 26.38 -1.34
CA LEU A 15 -20.50 24.94 -1.14
C LEU A 15 -21.74 24.26 -0.55
N VAL A 16 -22.28 24.78 0.56
CA VAL A 16 -23.44 24.20 1.26
C VAL A 16 -24.67 24.14 0.35
N GLN A 17 -24.94 25.18 -0.44
CA GLN A 17 -26.05 25.18 -1.39
C GLN A 17 -25.88 24.12 -2.49
N HIS A 18 -24.65 23.84 -2.92
CA HIS A 18 -24.35 22.88 -3.97
C HIS A 18 -24.18 21.43 -3.45
N LEU A 19 -24.02 21.21 -2.13
CA LEU A 19 -23.80 19.88 -1.53
C LEU A 19 -24.77 18.80 -2.04
N PRO A 20 -26.10 19.02 -2.14
CA PRO A 20 -27.04 17.99 -2.61
C PRO A 20 -26.79 17.51 -4.04
N HIS A 21 -26.07 18.30 -4.84
CA HIS A 21 -25.76 18.02 -6.24
C HIS A 21 -24.36 17.43 -6.45
N LEU A 22 -23.51 17.44 -5.41
CA LEU A 22 -22.19 16.84 -5.47
C LEU A 22 -22.26 15.32 -5.26
N LYS A 23 -21.54 14.57 -6.11
CA LYS A 23 -21.47 13.11 -6.07
C LYS A 23 -21.14 12.57 -4.67
N ASP A 24 -20.22 13.24 -3.97
CA ASP A 24 -19.73 12.87 -2.64
C ASP A 24 -20.19 13.86 -1.55
N GLY A 25 -21.27 14.61 -1.81
CA GLY A 25 -21.77 15.67 -0.93
C GLY A 25 -22.02 15.23 0.51
N LYS A 26 -22.48 13.98 0.72
CA LYS A 26 -22.68 13.41 2.07
C LYS A 26 -21.39 13.37 2.90
N TRP A 27 -20.25 13.07 2.29
CA TRP A 27 -18.97 13.01 3.00
C TRP A 27 -18.45 14.41 3.30
N ILE A 28 -18.59 15.33 2.34
CA ILE A 28 -18.22 16.74 2.52
C ILE A 28 -19.05 17.36 3.66
N GLN A 29 -20.37 17.15 3.65
CA GLN A 29 -21.27 17.61 4.71
C GLN A 29 -20.82 17.10 6.09
N ARG A 30 -20.59 15.79 6.24
CA ARG A 30 -20.18 15.20 7.53
C ARG A 30 -18.86 15.76 8.04
N SER A 31 -17.91 16.04 7.15
CA SER A 31 -16.63 16.67 7.50
C SER A 31 -16.82 18.11 7.97
N LEU A 32 -17.65 18.91 7.27
CA LEU A 32 -17.97 20.28 7.69
C LEU A 32 -18.67 20.31 9.04
N GLU A 33 -19.68 19.46 9.25
CA GLU A 33 -20.38 19.35 10.53
C GLU A 33 -19.45 18.94 11.67
N ALA A 34 -18.42 18.14 11.41
CA ALA A 34 -17.41 17.79 12.42
C ALA A 34 -16.58 19.01 12.83
N ILE A 35 -16.17 19.84 11.86
CA ILE A 35 -15.43 21.08 12.14
C ILE A 35 -16.30 22.06 12.95
N VAL A 36 -17.58 22.20 12.59
CA VAL A 36 -18.53 23.06 13.33
C VAL A 36 -18.67 22.59 14.78
N ARG A 37 -18.88 21.29 15.02
CA ARG A 37 -18.99 20.76 16.38
C ARG A 37 -17.73 21.01 17.21
N ILE A 38 -16.55 20.77 16.63
CA ILE A 38 -15.27 21.04 17.31
C ILE A 38 -15.11 22.54 17.63
N ALA A 39 -15.58 23.42 16.75
CA ALA A 39 -15.52 24.87 16.95
C ALA A 39 -16.46 25.39 18.05
N GLU A 40 -17.50 24.62 18.40
CA GLU A 40 -18.41 24.92 19.51
C GLU A 40 -17.87 24.45 20.87
N GLU A 41 -16.80 23.64 20.87
CA GLU A 41 -16.15 23.13 22.08
C GLU A 41 -14.90 23.96 22.46
N GLU A 42 -14.57 23.99 23.75
CA GLU A 42 -13.28 24.53 24.22
C GLU A 42 -12.19 23.48 23.98
N ILE A 43 -11.42 23.65 22.91
CA ILE A 43 -10.25 22.81 22.62
C ILE A 43 -8.94 23.60 22.61
N ASP A 44 -7.83 22.93 22.93
CA ASP A 44 -6.54 23.58 23.04
C ASP A 44 -6.01 24.06 21.69
N ARG A 45 -5.21 25.13 21.70
CA ARG A 45 -4.53 25.64 20.49
C ARG A 45 -3.71 24.55 19.79
N LEU A 46 -3.16 23.61 20.54
CA LEU A 46 -2.38 22.51 19.97
C LEU A 46 -3.26 21.56 19.15
N ASP A 47 -4.48 21.28 19.61
CA ASP A 47 -5.42 20.41 18.90
C ASP A 47 -5.86 21.03 17.57
N TRP A 48 -6.13 22.34 17.56
CA TRP A 48 -6.38 23.07 16.31
C TRP A 48 -5.23 22.96 15.32
N LYS A 49 -3.97 23.07 15.78
CA LYS A 49 -2.80 22.89 14.93
C LYS A 49 -2.69 21.46 14.39
N ILE A 50 -3.01 20.45 15.19
CA ILE A 50 -3.02 19.06 14.74
C ILE A 50 -4.05 18.88 13.64
N LEU A 51 -5.29 19.34 13.86
CA LEU A 51 -6.37 19.24 12.88
C LEU A 51 -6.01 19.96 11.57
N THR A 52 -5.57 21.22 11.64
CA THR A 52 -5.25 22.01 10.45
C THR A 52 -4.16 21.37 9.61
N TYR A 53 -2.99 21.06 10.21
CA TYR A 53 -1.88 20.49 9.45
C TYR A 53 -2.16 19.06 8.96
N ALA A 54 -2.97 18.28 9.69
CA ALA A 54 -3.41 16.97 9.21
C ALA A 54 -4.31 17.09 7.98
N ILE A 55 -5.24 18.06 7.95
CA ILE A 55 -6.09 18.31 6.78
C ILE A 55 -5.24 18.78 5.59
N GLU A 56 -4.28 19.67 5.79
CA GLU A 56 -3.36 20.14 4.73
C GLU A 56 -2.51 19.00 4.16
N ASP A 57 -1.96 18.13 5.03
CA ASP A 57 -1.24 16.91 4.62
C ASP A 57 -2.13 15.99 3.77
N LEU A 58 -3.38 15.76 4.20
CA LEU A 58 -4.37 14.95 3.48
C LEU A 58 -4.74 15.55 2.13
N GLU A 59 -5.01 16.85 2.08
CA GLU A 59 -5.34 17.58 0.85
C GLU A 59 -4.21 17.43 -0.18
N LYS A 60 -2.97 17.76 0.22
CA LYS A 60 -1.81 17.70 -0.67
C LYS A 60 -1.57 16.28 -1.17
N GLY A 61 -1.61 15.29 -0.29
CA GLY A 61 -1.47 13.90 -0.68
C GLY A 61 -2.58 13.44 -1.64
N PHE A 62 -3.84 13.82 -1.39
CA PHE A 62 -4.92 13.48 -2.32
C PHE A 62 -4.72 14.09 -3.69
N GLN A 63 -4.35 15.37 -3.78
CA GLN A 63 -4.13 16.06 -5.05
C GLN A 63 -2.97 15.44 -5.85
N VAL A 64 -1.84 15.18 -5.19
CA VAL A 64 -0.63 14.66 -5.86
C VAL A 64 -0.82 13.22 -6.35
N PHE A 65 -1.47 12.36 -5.56
CA PHE A 65 -1.66 10.95 -5.95
C PHE A 65 -2.83 10.72 -6.91
N TYR A 66 -3.87 11.56 -6.90
CA TYR A 66 -5.10 11.33 -7.67
C TYR A 66 -4.86 11.02 -9.15
N PRO A 67 -4.00 11.75 -9.90
CA PRO A 67 -3.75 11.46 -11.31
C PRO A 67 -3.11 10.08 -11.56
N TYR A 68 -2.44 9.51 -10.56
CA TYR A 68 -1.63 8.29 -10.68
C TYR A 68 -2.25 7.08 -9.97
N ARG A 69 -3.45 7.19 -9.38
CA ARG A 69 -4.07 6.07 -8.63
C ARG A 69 -4.31 4.81 -9.45
N HIS A 70 -4.43 4.96 -10.76
CA HIS A 70 -4.58 3.87 -11.70
C HIS A 70 -3.26 3.16 -12.01
N ILE A 71 -2.11 3.61 -11.51
CA ILE A 71 -0.80 2.97 -11.72
C ILE A 71 -0.39 2.28 -10.42
N ARG A 72 0.03 1.02 -10.49
CA ARG A 72 0.52 0.31 -9.32
C ARG A 72 1.78 0.95 -8.77
N LYS A 73 1.91 0.90 -7.45
CA LYS A 73 2.97 1.60 -6.72
C LYS A 73 3.67 0.66 -5.76
N LEU A 74 4.99 0.72 -5.70
CA LEU A 74 5.80 -0.02 -4.74
C LEU A 74 6.48 0.96 -3.78
N THR A 75 6.35 0.76 -2.47
CA THR A 75 7.15 1.51 -1.50
C THR A 75 8.43 0.80 -1.16
N ILE A 76 9.55 1.53 -1.17
CA ILE A 76 10.85 1.07 -0.69
C ILE A 76 11.16 1.73 0.64
N PHE A 77 11.42 0.91 1.66
CA PHE A 77 12.00 1.35 2.92
C PHE A 77 13.38 0.74 3.14
N GLY A 78 14.23 1.48 3.84
CA GLY A 78 15.58 1.05 4.20
C GLY A 78 16.35 2.16 4.87
N SER A 79 17.59 1.87 5.26
CA SER A 79 18.44 2.81 5.97
C SER A 79 18.71 4.10 5.18
N ALA A 80 18.53 5.26 5.83
CA ALA A 80 18.99 6.56 5.34
C ALA A 80 20.53 6.72 5.39
N ARG A 81 21.24 5.80 6.04
CA ARG A 81 22.67 5.91 6.37
C ARG A 81 23.57 5.07 5.48
N ILE A 82 23.00 4.19 4.66
CA ILE A 82 23.75 3.38 3.70
C ILE A 82 24.34 4.32 2.64
N LYS A 83 25.60 4.11 2.27
CA LYS A 83 26.31 5.00 1.35
C LYS A 83 26.11 4.59 -0.11
N PRO A 84 26.15 5.53 -1.08
CA PRO A 84 25.98 5.22 -2.50
C PRO A 84 26.98 4.22 -3.10
N ASP A 85 28.15 4.05 -2.49
CA ASP A 85 29.21 3.13 -2.92
C ASP A 85 29.05 1.69 -2.40
N SER A 86 28.08 1.44 -1.52
CA SER A 86 27.79 0.12 -0.95
C SER A 86 27.10 -0.84 -1.94
N SER A 87 27.19 -2.14 -1.66
CA SER A 87 26.48 -3.19 -2.40
C SER A 87 24.97 -3.07 -2.25
N GLU A 88 24.50 -2.81 -1.03
CA GLU A 88 23.09 -2.68 -0.67
C GLU A 88 22.43 -1.51 -1.40
N TYR A 89 23.14 -0.37 -1.53
CA TYR A 89 22.65 0.76 -2.31
C TYR A 89 22.50 0.39 -3.79
N ARG A 90 23.52 -0.23 -4.40
CA ARG A 90 23.44 -0.66 -5.80
C ARG A 90 22.32 -1.66 -6.02
N LEU A 91 22.14 -2.61 -5.10
CA LEU A 91 21.06 -3.58 -5.16
C LEU A 91 19.68 -2.89 -5.13
N ALA A 92 19.49 -1.89 -4.27
CA ALA A 92 18.25 -1.11 -4.22
C ALA A 92 18.00 -0.29 -5.51
N VAL A 93 19.05 0.25 -6.13
CA VAL A 93 18.96 0.92 -7.45
C VAL A 93 18.49 -0.08 -8.51
N GLU A 94 19.12 -1.25 -8.60
CA GLU A 94 18.76 -2.27 -9.59
C GLU A 94 17.34 -2.81 -9.37
N PHE A 95 16.93 -2.99 -8.11
CA PHE A 95 15.58 -3.43 -7.76
C PHE A 95 14.53 -2.41 -8.19
N ALA A 96 14.72 -1.13 -7.86
CA ALA A 96 13.79 -0.09 -8.24
C ALA A 96 13.68 0.07 -9.76
N ARG A 97 14.79 -0.10 -10.50
CA ARG A 97 14.80 -0.12 -11.96
C ARG A 97 13.99 -1.28 -12.53
N CYS A 98 14.22 -2.49 -12.03
CA CYS A 98 13.53 -3.70 -12.42
C CYS A 98 12.01 -3.57 -12.23
N ILE A 99 11.57 -3.11 -11.05
CA ILE A 99 10.15 -2.92 -10.74
C ILE A 99 9.51 -1.82 -11.59
N SER A 100 10.24 -0.73 -11.88
CA SER A 100 9.74 0.33 -12.75
C SER A 100 9.59 -0.14 -14.20
N GLN A 101 10.46 -1.03 -14.67
CA GLN A 101 10.31 -1.70 -15.98
C GLN A 101 9.07 -2.63 -16.02
N TYR A 102 8.55 -3.06 -14.88
CA TYR A 102 7.27 -3.77 -14.77
C TYR A 102 6.06 -2.83 -14.63
N GLY A 103 6.24 -1.53 -14.85
CA GLY A 103 5.15 -0.56 -14.88
C GLY A 103 4.76 0.03 -13.52
N PHE A 104 5.49 -0.30 -12.44
CA PHE A 104 5.26 0.28 -11.13
C PHE A 104 5.91 1.66 -11.01
N MET A 105 5.26 2.55 -10.26
CA MET A 105 5.93 3.73 -9.71
C MET A 105 6.51 3.41 -8.32
N VAL A 106 7.60 4.07 -7.94
CA VAL A 106 8.30 3.82 -6.68
C VAL A 106 8.08 4.97 -5.70
N LEU A 107 7.63 4.66 -4.50
CA LEU A 107 7.53 5.60 -3.37
C LEU A 107 8.71 5.38 -2.43
N THR A 108 9.31 6.46 -1.97
CA THR A 108 10.32 6.41 -0.90
C THR A 108 10.10 7.55 0.09
N GLY A 109 10.85 7.53 1.19
CA GLY A 109 10.89 8.65 2.13
C GLY A 109 11.65 9.88 1.67
N ALA A 110 12.14 9.92 0.42
CA ALA A 110 12.89 11.00 -0.20
C ALA A 110 14.24 11.39 0.46
N GLY A 111 14.64 10.74 1.57
CA GLY A 111 15.95 10.96 2.19
C GLY A 111 17.10 10.31 1.43
N GLY A 112 18.28 10.28 2.07
CA GLY A 112 19.48 9.61 1.56
C GLY A 112 19.44 8.07 1.64
N GLY A 113 20.57 7.43 1.33
CA GLY A 113 20.73 5.97 1.43
C GLY A 113 19.77 5.18 0.55
N ILE A 114 19.13 4.14 1.11
CA ILE A 114 18.24 3.27 0.33
C ILE A 114 17.06 4.04 -0.28
N MET A 115 16.55 5.07 0.40
CA MET A 115 15.47 5.89 -0.15
C MET A 115 15.92 6.64 -1.41
N GLN A 116 17.15 7.12 -1.42
CA GLN A 116 17.76 7.72 -2.60
C GLN A 116 17.97 6.69 -3.71
N ALA A 117 18.49 5.51 -3.37
CA ALA A 117 18.67 4.41 -4.33
C ALA A 117 17.35 4.03 -5.03
N GLY A 118 16.25 3.99 -4.28
CA GLY A 118 14.92 3.73 -4.81
C GLY A 118 14.47 4.77 -5.85
N ASN A 119 14.64 6.06 -5.55
CA ASN A 119 14.30 7.11 -6.51
C ASN A 119 15.26 7.15 -7.72
N GLU A 120 16.54 6.87 -7.49
CA GLU A 120 17.54 6.78 -8.55
C GLU A 120 17.22 5.67 -9.54
N GLY A 121 16.97 4.45 -9.04
CA GLY A 121 16.70 3.29 -9.88
C GLY A 121 15.41 3.42 -10.68
N ALA A 122 14.35 3.95 -10.06
CA ALA A 122 13.07 4.15 -10.73
C ALA A 122 13.08 5.28 -11.77
N GLY A 123 13.97 6.26 -11.58
CA GLY A 123 13.99 7.50 -12.34
C GLY A 123 12.89 8.47 -11.88
N ARG A 124 13.09 9.75 -12.22
CA ARG A 124 12.24 10.86 -11.74
C ARG A 124 10.77 10.76 -12.16
N GLU A 125 10.51 10.28 -13.38
CA GLU A 125 9.15 10.14 -13.90
C GLU A 125 8.32 9.10 -13.12
N ASN A 126 8.97 8.03 -12.65
CA ASN A 126 8.31 6.95 -11.91
C ASN A 126 8.44 7.08 -10.39
N SER A 127 9.01 8.16 -9.88
CA SER A 127 9.31 8.30 -8.45
C SER A 127 8.33 9.20 -7.71
N PHE A 128 7.97 8.83 -6.49
CA PHE A 128 7.38 9.71 -5.49
C PHE A 128 8.34 9.86 -4.31
N GLY A 129 8.29 11.03 -3.68
CA GLY A 129 9.01 11.32 -2.45
C GLY A 129 8.03 11.76 -1.37
N LEU A 130 7.91 10.98 -0.31
CA LEU A 130 7.07 11.33 0.84
C LEU A 130 8.02 11.73 1.97
N ASN A 131 8.40 13.00 1.98
CA ASN A 131 9.34 13.54 2.95
C ASN A 131 8.62 13.88 4.27
N ILE A 132 9.37 14.06 5.36
CA ILE A 132 8.86 14.52 6.65
C ILE A 132 9.58 15.80 7.06
N GLN A 133 8.86 16.77 7.60
CA GLN A 133 9.48 18.01 8.08
C GLN A 133 10.12 17.79 9.47
N LEU A 134 11.43 17.56 9.52
CA LEU A 134 12.18 17.54 10.78
C LEU A 134 13.13 18.76 10.89
N PRO A 135 13.42 19.26 12.11
CA PRO A 135 14.28 20.44 12.31
C PRO A 135 15.74 20.27 11.86
N PHE A 136 16.20 19.02 11.68
CA PHE A 136 17.61 18.67 11.47
C PHE A 136 17.86 17.83 10.21
N GLU A 137 16.83 17.55 9.41
CA GLU A 137 16.97 16.62 8.27
C GLU A 137 17.68 17.27 7.09
N GLN A 138 18.45 16.46 6.38
CA GLN A 138 18.93 16.81 5.05
C GLN A 138 17.72 16.78 4.11
N GLY A 139 17.59 17.79 3.24
CA GLY A 139 16.47 17.90 2.30
C GLY A 139 16.34 16.69 1.37
N ALA A 140 15.30 16.69 0.53
CA ALA A 140 15.03 15.60 -0.39
C ALA A 140 16.23 15.27 -1.31
N ASN A 141 16.37 14.01 -1.67
CA ASN A 141 17.48 13.52 -2.48
C ASN A 141 17.45 14.09 -3.92
N PRO A 142 18.59 14.08 -4.64
CA PRO A 142 18.73 14.74 -5.94
C PRO A 142 17.79 14.22 -7.04
N TYR A 143 17.27 13.00 -6.90
CA TYR A 143 16.45 12.35 -7.91
C TYR A 143 14.98 12.77 -7.88
N ILE A 144 14.52 13.34 -6.75
CA ILE A 144 13.13 13.79 -6.59
C ILE A 144 12.98 15.23 -6.10
N ILE A 145 14.07 15.89 -5.69
CA ILE A 145 14.04 17.29 -5.29
C ILE A 145 13.44 18.17 -6.41
N ASN A 146 12.59 19.12 -6.02
CA ASN A 146 11.82 20.02 -6.90
C ASN A 146 10.80 19.34 -7.84
N ASP A 147 10.51 18.06 -7.66
CA ASP A 147 9.44 17.38 -8.41
C ASP A 147 8.06 17.65 -7.78
N ALA A 148 7.00 17.71 -8.60
CA ALA A 148 5.62 17.84 -8.11
C ALA A 148 5.15 16.61 -7.30
N LYS A 149 5.80 15.46 -7.48
CA LYS A 149 5.57 14.20 -6.75
C LYS A 149 6.32 14.13 -5.41
N LEU A 150 7.02 15.20 -5.02
CA LEU A 150 7.61 15.36 -3.68
C LEU A 150 6.62 16.05 -2.73
N ILE A 151 6.26 15.36 -1.65
CA ILE A 151 5.34 15.83 -0.64
C ILE A 151 6.07 15.91 0.70
N ASP A 152 6.22 17.13 1.24
CA ASP A 152 6.65 17.33 2.62
C ASP A 152 5.46 17.24 3.57
N PHE A 153 5.38 16.15 4.33
CA PHE A 153 4.39 15.96 5.38
C PHE A 153 4.80 16.66 6.66
N LYS A 154 3.81 17.16 7.41
CA LYS A 154 4.02 17.68 8.76
C LYS A 154 4.06 16.58 9.80
N TYR A 155 3.15 15.62 9.70
CA TYR A 155 2.99 14.56 10.69
C TYR A 155 3.39 13.17 10.16
N PHE A 156 3.94 12.35 11.04
CA PHE A 156 4.29 10.97 10.70
C PHE A 156 3.05 10.13 10.36
N PHE A 157 1.94 10.30 11.07
CA PHE A 157 0.75 9.45 10.88
C PHE A 157 0.07 9.69 9.52
N THR A 158 0.06 10.94 9.01
CA THR A 158 -0.44 11.26 7.68
C THR A 158 0.50 10.71 6.61
N ARG A 159 1.81 10.85 6.79
CA ARG A 159 2.83 10.26 5.90
C ARG A 159 2.70 8.74 5.78
N LYS A 160 2.60 8.05 6.92
CA LYS A 160 2.41 6.59 7.02
C LYS A 160 1.14 6.12 6.33
N LEU A 161 0.04 6.84 6.55
CA LEU A 161 -1.21 6.60 5.84
C LEU A 161 -1.00 6.58 4.32
N PHE A 162 -0.28 7.56 3.76
CA PHE A 162 -0.07 7.62 2.31
C PHE A 162 0.89 6.56 1.78
N PHE A 163 1.91 6.15 2.54
CA PHE A 163 2.77 5.04 2.12
C PHE A 163 1.92 3.78 1.86
N LEU A 164 1.10 3.36 2.82
CA LEU A 164 0.37 2.11 2.66
C LEU A 164 -0.88 2.25 1.80
N ARG A 165 -1.63 3.36 1.93
CA ARG A 165 -2.83 3.58 1.11
C ARG A 165 -2.53 3.59 -0.39
N GLU A 166 -1.41 4.18 -0.77
CA GLU A 166 -1.05 4.35 -2.18
C GLU A 166 -0.12 3.24 -2.69
N SER A 167 0.31 2.29 -1.85
CA SER A 167 1.15 1.16 -2.26
C SER A 167 0.35 -0.10 -2.55
N ASP A 168 0.80 -0.80 -3.57
CA ASP A 168 0.39 -2.14 -3.98
C ASP A 168 1.50 -3.16 -3.73
N ALA A 169 2.70 -2.75 -3.32
CA ALA A 169 3.77 -3.65 -2.91
C ALA A 169 4.72 -2.91 -1.97
N VAL A 170 5.45 -3.67 -1.15
CA VAL A 170 6.45 -3.11 -0.23
C VAL A 170 7.76 -3.89 -0.36
N ALA A 171 8.87 -3.16 -0.43
CA ALA A 171 10.20 -3.72 -0.35
C ALA A 171 10.95 -3.14 0.85
N LEU A 172 11.55 -4.01 1.65
CA LEU A 172 12.33 -3.66 2.83
C LEU A 172 13.79 -4.06 2.62
N PHE A 173 14.68 -3.09 2.66
CA PHE A 173 16.13 -3.30 2.74
C PHE A 173 16.60 -3.10 4.19
N PRO A 174 17.80 -3.59 4.57
CA PRO A 174 18.33 -3.40 5.91
C PRO A 174 18.26 -1.94 6.37
N GLY A 175 17.82 -1.74 7.62
CA GLY A 175 17.44 -0.43 8.12
C GLY A 175 17.31 -0.35 9.63
N GLY A 176 17.26 0.88 10.15
CA GLY A 176 17.11 1.13 11.59
C GLY A 176 15.64 1.17 12.03
N PHE A 177 15.37 1.91 13.12
CA PHE A 177 14.04 2.01 13.70
C PHE A 177 12.95 2.48 12.73
N GLY A 178 13.25 3.42 11.84
CA GLY A 178 12.26 3.87 10.84
C GLY A 178 11.82 2.74 9.91
N THR A 179 12.75 1.92 9.42
CA THR A 179 12.43 0.76 8.58
C THR A 179 11.66 -0.30 9.36
N GLN A 180 12.02 -0.55 10.62
CA GLN A 180 11.31 -1.51 11.47
C GLN A 180 9.89 -1.04 11.82
N ASP A 181 9.71 0.25 12.08
CA ASP A 181 8.40 0.86 12.34
C ASP A 181 7.46 0.63 11.15
N GLU A 182 7.90 0.94 9.93
CA GLU A 182 7.11 0.67 8.71
C GLU A 182 6.89 -0.82 8.45
N ALA A 183 7.88 -1.67 8.76
CA ALA A 183 7.74 -3.12 8.62
C ALA A 183 6.65 -3.68 9.54
N PHE A 184 6.70 -3.35 10.83
CA PHE A 184 5.71 -3.83 11.81
C PHE A 184 4.33 -3.20 11.59
N GLU A 185 4.25 -1.94 11.16
CA GLU A 185 2.98 -1.32 10.78
C GLU A 185 2.34 -2.06 9.59
N THR A 186 3.12 -2.33 8.54
CA THR A 186 2.65 -3.10 7.37
C THR A 186 2.15 -4.48 7.79
N LEU A 187 2.94 -5.23 8.56
CA LEU A 187 2.56 -6.58 9.02
C LEU A 187 1.30 -6.56 9.89
N THR A 188 1.16 -5.60 10.79
CA THR A 188 -0.02 -5.44 11.64
C THR A 188 -1.27 -5.15 10.80
N LEU A 189 -1.15 -4.32 9.77
CA LEU A 189 -2.27 -3.99 8.88
C LEU A 189 -2.64 -5.12 7.94
N CYS A 190 -1.68 -5.94 7.48
CA CYS A 190 -1.94 -7.20 6.78
C CYS A 190 -2.70 -8.19 7.69
N GLN A 191 -2.20 -8.39 8.92
CA GLN A 191 -2.79 -9.32 9.89
C GLN A 191 -4.23 -8.94 10.25
N THR A 192 -4.54 -7.65 10.31
CA THR A 192 -5.88 -7.13 10.66
C THR A 192 -6.77 -6.84 9.46
N GLY A 193 -6.28 -7.07 8.23
CA GLY A 193 -7.01 -6.79 6.99
C GLY A 193 -7.30 -5.31 6.74
N LYS A 194 -6.55 -4.41 7.39
CA LYS A 194 -6.65 -2.96 7.19
C LYS A 194 -5.80 -2.48 6.03
N TYR A 195 -4.82 -3.28 5.62
CA TYR A 195 -4.16 -3.17 4.33
C TYR A 195 -4.64 -4.30 3.42
N GLY A 196 -4.92 -3.99 2.15
CA GLY A 196 -5.30 -5.01 1.18
C GLY A 196 -4.13 -5.96 0.90
N PRO A 197 -4.38 -7.20 0.44
CA PRO A 197 -3.30 -8.13 0.12
C PRO A 197 -2.35 -7.54 -0.92
N ALA A 198 -1.07 -7.48 -0.54
CA ALA A 198 0.05 -6.95 -1.31
C ALA A 198 1.33 -7.73 -0.98
N PRO A 199 2.25 -7.94 -1.95
CA PRO A 199 3.51 -8.62 -1.71
C PRO A 199 4.47 -7.72 -0.92
N LEU A 200 5.06 -8.28 0.13
CA LEU A 200 6.11 -7.67 0.95
C LEU A 200 7.40 -8.47 0.77
N VAL A 201 8.45 -7.84 0.26
CA VAL A 201 9.75 -8.50 0.01
C VAL A 201 10.83 -7.87 0.89
N LEU A 202 11.48 -8.71 1.70
CA LEU A 202 12.60 -8.36 2.55
C LEU A 202 13.87 -8.76 1.81
N ILE A 203 14.58 -7.75 1.31
CA ILE A 203 15.71 -7.92 0.40
C ILE A 203 16.99 -7.71 1.19
N ASP A 204 17.84 -8.73 1.21
CA ASP A 204 19.19 -8.67 1.75
C ASP A 204 20.22 -8.58 0.61
N GLU A 205 21.44 -8.14 0.93
CA GLU A 205 22.54 -8.30 -0.03
C GLU A 205 22.97 -9.77 -0.16
N PRO A 206 23.68 -10.15 -1.24
CA PRO A 206 24.31 -11.47 -1.31
C PRO A 206 25.14 -11.72 -0.05
N ASP A 207 24.97 -12.90 0.55
CA ASP A 207 25.58 -13.31 1.82
C ASP A 207 25.17 -12.51 3.08
N GLY A 208 24.23 -11.56 2.96
CA GLY A 208 23.63 -10.86 4.09
C GLY A 208 22.67 -11.76 4.91
N ASP A 209 22.60 -11.50 6.21
CA ASP A 209 21.81 -12.27 7.18
C ASP A 209 20.86 -11.40 8.04
N TYR A 210 20.70 -10.12 7.68
CA TYR A 210 19.91 -9.16 8.45
C TYR A 210 18.46 -9.65 8.61
N TRP A 211 17.82 -10.01 7.50
CA TRP A 211 16.42 -10.44 7.52
C TRP A 211 16.23 -11.87 8.02
N GLN A 212 17.24 -12.73 7.86
CA GLN A 212 17.22 -14.07 8.43
C GLN A 212 17.29 -14.03 9.96
N THR A 213 18.23 -13.25 10.51
CA THR A 213 18.32 -13.01 11.95
C THR A 213 17.03 -12.39 12.50
N TRP A 214 16.46 -11.41 11.78
CA TRP A 214 15.17 -10.84 12.14
C TRP A 214 14.06 -11.89 12.17
N GLN A 215 13.96 -12.75 11.16
CA GLN A 215 12.98 -13.83 11.09
C GLN A 215 13.12 -14.83 12.25
N GLU A 216 14.34 -15.19 12.61
CA GLU A 216 14.59 -16.06 13.75
C GLU A 216 14.04 -15.43 15.04
N GLN A 217 14.26 -14.13 15.25
CA GLN A 217 13.70 -13.43 16.41
C GLN A 217 12.16 -13.38 16.41
N ILE A 218 11.53 -13.18 15.24
CA ILE A 218 10.07 -13.23 15.10
C ILE A 218 9.55 -14.63 15.43
N SER A 219 10.20 -15.67 14.90
CA SER A 219 9.82 -17.06 15.15
C SER A 219 9.96 -17.43 16.63
N GLU A 220 11.11 -17.15 17.25
CA GLU A 220 11.39 -17.52 18.64
C GLU A 220 10.52 -16.72 19.64
N ASN A 221 10.42 -15.41 19.45
CA ASN A 221 9.82 -14.55 20.47
C ASN A 221 8.33 -14.30 20.25
N LEU A 222 7.84 -14.32 19.01
CA LEU A 222 6.43 -14.04 18.72
C LEU A 222 5.68 -15.33 18.38
N GLN A 223 6.14 -16.09 17.38
CA GLN A 223 5.40 -17.25 16.89
C GLN A 223 5.38 -18.40 17.91
N LYS A 224 6.53 -18.85 18.41
CA LYS A 224 6.60 -19.96 19.39
C LYS A 224 5.88 -19.66 20.70
N ARG A 225 5.70 -18.38 21.01
CA ARG A 225 4.98 -17.90 22.20
C ARG A 225 3.49 -17.67 21.94
N GLY A 226 3.01 -17.93 20.72
CA GLY A 226 1.60 -17.76 20.34
C GLY A 226 1.13 -16.31 20.26
N LEU A 227 2.05 -15.35 20.07
CA LEU A 227 1.72 -13.92 19.93
C LEU A 227 1.31 -13.56 18.49
N ILE A 228 1.69 -14.41 17.52
CA ILE A 228 1.28 -14.35 16.11
C ILE A 228 0.99 -15.77 15.61
N SER A 229 0.25 -15.89 14.51
CA SER A 229 -0.07 -17.18 13.90
C SER A 229 1.10 -17.67 13.05
N ALA A 230 1.23 -18.99 12.88
CA ALA A 230 2.28 -19.54 12.00
C ALA A 230 2.10 -19.08 10.54
N GLU A 231 0.86 -18.87 10.13
CA GLU A 231 0.51 -18.41 8.80
C GLU A 231 0.83 -16.92 8.56
N ASP A 232 1.13 -16.14 9.59
CA ASP A 232 1.54 -14.74 9.42
C ASP A 232 2.91 -14.64 8.71
N ARG A 233 3.68 -15.74 8.68
CA ARG A 233 4.91 -15.88 7.87
C ARG A 233 4.66 -15.72 6.38
N ASN A 234 3.44 -15.96 5.90
CA ASN A 234 3.08 -15.82 4.48
C ASN A 234 2.87 -14.37 4.05
N PHE A 235 2.91 -13.39 4.97
CA PHE A 235 2.81 -11.99 4.59
C PHE A 235 4.03 -11.49 3.84
N TYR A 236 5.18 -12.17 3.91
CA TYR A 236 6.42 -11.67 3.34
C TYR A 236 7.36 -12.76 2.79
N THR A 237 8.20 -12.36 1.85
CA THR A 237 9.27 -13.18 1.27
C THR A 237 10.62 -12.58 1.64
N ILE A 238 11.53 -13.39 2.19
CA ILE A 238 12.93 -12.99 2.44
C ILE A 238 13.78 -13.55 1.30
N THR A 239 14.61 -12.71 0.69
CA THR A 239 15.50 -13.12 -0.41
C THR A 239 16.76 -12.26 -0.45
N ASN A 240 17.86 -12.84 -0.93
CA ASN A 240 19.09 -12.14 -1.30
C ASN A 240 19.33 -12.16 -2.83
N ASP A 241 18.34 -12.63 -3.58
CA ASP A 241 18.33 -12.63 -5.04
C ASP A 241 17.37 -11.56 -5.57
N LEU A 242 17.94 -10.61 -6.31
CA LEU A 242 17.24 -9.52 -6.98
C LEU A 242 16.14 -10.01 -7.94
N ASN A 243 16.44 -11.01 -8.75
CA ASN A 243 15.50 -11.55 -9.72
C ASN A 243 14.33 -12.19 -8.99
N HIS A 244 14.61 -12.96 -7.94
CA HIS A 244 13.56 -13.53 -7.11
C HIS A 244 12.69 -12.43 -6.49
N ALA A 245 13.28 -11.38 -5.94
CA ALA A 245 12.53 -10.25 -5.38
C ALA A 245 11.56 -9.61 -6.40
N CYS A 246 12.06 -9.30 -7.60
CA CYS A 246 11.23 -8.76 -8.67
C CYS A 246 10.12 -9.73 -9.11
N GLN A 247 10.46 -11.02 -9.26
CA GLN A 247 9.51 -12.03 -9.68
C GLN A 247 8.44 -12.30 -8.62
N THR A 248 8.74 -12.22 -7.33
CA THR A 248 7.72 -12.33 -6.26
C THR A 248 6.63 -11.28 -6.44
N ILE A 249 7.01 -10.02 -6.66
CA ILE A 249 6.04 -8.92 -6.84
C ILE A 249 5.22 -9.11 -8.12
N ARG A 250 5.90 -9.46 -9.22
CA ARG A 250 5.25 -9.71 -10.51
C ARG A 250 4.28 -10.90 -10.43
N HIS A 251 4.72 -12.00 -9.82
CA HIS A 251 3.94 -13.22 -9.69
C HIS A 251 2.67 -13.00 -8.86
N PHE A 252 2.75 -12.18 -7.81
CA PHE A 252 1.61 -11.86 -6.95
C PHE A 252 0.43 -11.25 -7.72
N TYR A 253 0.70 -10.50 -8.80
CA TYR A 253 -0.31 -9.89 -9.66
C TYR A 253 -0.55 -10.62 -10.99
N ARG A 254 -0.07 -11.87 -11.10
CA ARG A 254 -0.19 -12.66 -12.34
C ARG A 254 -1.65 -13.00 -12.66
N VAL A 255 -2.33 -13.63 -11.70
CA VAL A 255 -3.75 -14.02 -11.82
C VAL A 255 -4.58 -13.18 -10.87
N TYR A 256 -4.14 -12.99 -9.63
CA TYR A 256 -4.78 -12.09 -8.68
C TYR A 256 -4.66 -10.64 -9.15
N HIS A 257 -5.78 -9.93 -9.20
CA HIS A 257 -5.78 -8.50 -9.54
C HIS A 257 -5.94 -7.63 -8.28
N SER A 258 -7.02 -7.86 -7.54
CA SER A 258 -7.36 -7.12 -6.31
C SER A 258 -8.43 -7.86 -5.52
N SER A 259 -8.68 -7.43 -4.28
CA SER A 259 -9.76 -7.98 -3.46
C SER A 259 -10.40 -6.93 -2.57
N ARG A 260 -11.64 -7.20 -2.14
CA ARG A 260 -12.38 -6.35 -1.20
C ARG A 260 -13.57 -7.06 -0.58
N PHE A 261 -14.08 -6.51 0.52
CA PHE A 261 -15.40 -6.85 1.03
C PHE A 261 -16.51 -6.10 0.26
N VAL A 262 -17.57 -6.82 -0.07
CA VAL A 262 -18.82 -6.31 -0.64
C VAL A 262 -19.99 -6.85 0.19
N GLY A 263 -20.39 -6.08 1.21
CA GLY A 263 -21.32 -6.59 2.22
C GLY A 263 -20.63 -7.66 3.08
N GLU A 264 -21.26 -8.83 3.20
CA GLU A 264 -20.67 -9.99 3.92
C GLU A 264 -19.73 -10.83 3.05
N SER A 265 -19.72 -10.60 1.74
CA SER A 265 -18.93 -11.37 0.80
C SER A 265 -17.55 -10.76 0.62
N PHE A 266 -16.53 -11.61 0.51
CA PHE A 266 -15.22 -11.26 0.04
C PHE A 266 -15.12 -11.56 -1.45
N VAL A 267 -14.65 -10.59 -2.22
CA VAL A 267 -14.52 -10.66 -3.67
C VAL A 267 -13.05 -10.59 -4.02
N ILE A 268 -12.55 -11.59 -4.74
CA ILE A 268 -11.25 -11.56 -5.40
C ILE A 268 -11.49 -11.36 -6.89
N ARG A 269 -10.85 -10.35 -7.48
CA ARG A 269 -10.81 -10.13 -8.93
C ARG A 269 -9.58 -10.77 -9.51
N LEU A 270 -9.73 -11.32 -10.70
CA LEU A 270 -8.69 -12.03 -11.40
C LEU A 270 -8.43 -11.41 -12.77
N ASN A 271 -7.19 -11.48 -13.23
CA ASN A 271 -6.80 -11.13 -14.59
C ASN A 271 -7.24 -12.19 -15.61
N HIS A 272 -7.44 -13.44 -15.15
CA HIS A 272 -7.82 -14.57 -15.98
C HIS A 272 -8.90 -15.42 -15.31
N GLU A 273 -9.72 -16.09 -16.12
CA GLU A 273 -10.68 -17.08 -15.63
C GLU A 273 -9.96 -18.35 -15.14
N LEU A 274 -10.52 -18.97 -14.11
CA LEU A 274 -10.08 -20.27 -13.61
C LEU A 274 -11.06 -21.34 -14.08
N SER A 275 -10.54 -22.53 -14.38
CA SER A 275 -11.34 -23.70 -14.74
C SER A 275 -12.12 -24.23 -13.53
N GLU A 276 -13.17 -25.01 -13.79
CA GLU A 276 -13.95 -25.66 -12.72
C GLU A 276 -13.08 -26.58 -11.85
N GLU A 277 -12.10 -27.28 -12.45
CA GLU A 277 -11.15 -28.14 -11.73
C GLU A 277 -10.26 -27.32 -10.77
N GLN A 278 -9.75 -26.18 -11.22
CA GLN A 278 -8.94 -25.27 -10.40
C GLN A 278 -9.75 -24.70 -9.22
N ILE A 279 -11.02 -24.36 -9.45
CA ILE A 279 -11.92 -23.86 -8.40
C ILE A 279 -12.23 -24.96 -7.38
N GLU A 280 -12.39 -26.21 -7.81
CA GLU A 280 -12.58 -27.35 -6.92
C GLU A 280 -11.34 -27.60 -6.05
N GLN A 281 -10.13 -27.52 -6.63
CA GLN A 281 -8.87 -27.60 -5.87
C GLN A 281 -8.75 -26.48 -4.83
N ILE A 282 -9.10 -25.24 -5.20
CA ILE A 282 -9.16 -24.10 -4.27
C ILE A 282 -10.10 -24.41 -3.09
N ASN A 283 -11.29 -24.94 -3.36
CA ASN A 283 -12.25 -25.27 -2.31
C ASN A 283 -11.77 -26.38 -1.37
N GLN A 284 -11.11 -27.40 -1.91
CA GLN A 284 -10.53 -28.47 -1.11
C GLN A 284 -9.42 -27.96 -0.19
N ASN A 285 -8.58 -27.05 -0.68
CA ASN A 285 -7.41 -26.56 0.03
C ASN A 285 -7.71 -25.41 0.99
N PHE A 286 -8.78 -24.64 0.78
CA PHE A 286 -9.06 -23.39 1.50
C PHE A 286 -10.48 -23.31 2.07
N GLY A 287 -11.18 -24.43 2.24
CA GLY A 287 -12.48 -24.46 2.91
C GLY A 287 -12.43 -23.99 4.37
N ASP A 288 -11.26 -24.07 5.03
CA ASP A 288 -11.04 -23.67 6.43
C ASP A 288 -11.17 -22.16 6.69
N ILE A 289 -11.00 -21.33 5.65
CA ILE A 289 -11.12 -19.87 5.79
C ILE A 289 -12.55 -19.35 5.57
N LEU A 290 -13.50 -20.25 5.27
CA LEU A 290 -14.88 -19.90 4.97
C LEU A 290 -15.75 -19.93 6.24
N VAL A 291 -16.66 -18.96 6.33
CA VAL A 291 -17.74 -18.96 7.34
C VAL A 291 -18.87 -19.89 6.90
N LYS A 292 -19.18 -19.89 5.60
CA LYS A 292 -20.26 -20.66 4.99
C LYS A 292 -20.05 -20.77 3.48
N GLY A 293 -20.69 -21.76 2.86
CA GLY A 293 -20.67 -21.95 1.42
C GLY A 293 -19.31 -22.41 0.90
N LYS A 294 -19.00 -22.05 -0.33
CA LYS A 294 -17.77 -22.40 -1.04
C LYS A 294 -17.24 -21.18 -1.81
N ILE A 295 -16.03 -21.27 -2.34
CA ILE A 295 -15.44 -20.27 -3.25
C ILE A 295 -16.00 -20.50 -4.64
N GLU A 296 -16.70 -19.50 -5.19
CA GLU A 296 -17.44 -19.64 -6.44
C GLU A 296 -17.13 -18.51 -7.42
N PRO A 297 -17.12 -18.79 -8.73
CA PRO A 297 -17.08 -17.74 -9.74
C PRO A 297 -18.38 -16.93 -9.67
N SER A 298 -18.31 -15.63 -9.94
CA SER A 298 -19.50 -14.77 -9.91
C SER A 298 -19.53 -13.73 -11.01
N GLN A 299 -20.75 -13.34 -11.38
CA GLN A 299 -20.96 -12.10 -12.13
C GLN A 299 -20.82 -10.90 -11.19
N ILE A 300 -20.86 -9.69 -11.75
CA ILE A 300 -20.60 -8.49 -10.96
C ILE A 300 -21.70 -8.30 -9.92
N LEU A 301 -21.33 -8.07 -8.66
CA LEU A 301 -22.33 -7.75 -7.64
C LEU A 301 -22.82 -6.31 -7.85
N GLU A 302 -24.11 -6.03 -7.62
CA GLU A 302 -24.70 -4.70 -7.89
C GLU A 302 -23.97 -3.55 -7.20
N ARG A 303 -23.42 -3.80 -6.00
CA ARG A 303 -22.65 -2.81 -5.23
C ARG A 303 -21.28 -2.49 -5.85
N GLU A 304 -20.87 -3.24 -6.87
CA GLU A 304 -19.63 -3.02 -7.61
C GLU A 304 -19.81 -2.21 -8.89
N ASN A 305 -21.04 -1.93 -9.34
CA ASN A 305 -21.41 -1.28 -10.63
C ASN A 305 -20.82 0.14 -10.88
N ARG A 306 -19.91 0.62 -10.03
CA ARG A 306 -19.22 1.92 -10.18
C ARG A 306 -17.71 1.78 -10.43
N ASP A 307 -17.20 0.56 -10.58
CA ASP A 307 -15.77 0.25 -10.67
C ASP A 307 -15.33 -0.05 -12.11
N SER A 308 -14.29 0.60 -12.63
CA SER A 308 -13.81 0.39 -14.02
C SER A 308 -13.42 -1.06 -14.35
N SER A 309 -13.21 -1.90 -13.34
CA SER A 309 -12.84 -3.31 -13.47
C SER A 309 -14.01 -4.28 -13.71
N HIS A 310 -15.15 -3.82 -14.23
CA HIS A 310 -16.36 -4.64 -14.44
C HIS A 310 -16.16 -5.90 -15.32
N HIS A 311 -15.18 -5.86 -16.21
CA HIS A 311 -14.89 -6.92 -17.17
C HIS A 311 -14.05 -8.06 -16.59
N LEU A 312 -13.42 -7.87 -15.43
CA LEU A 312 -12.52 -8.86 -14.83
C LEU A 312 -13.30 -10.03 -14.20
N PRO A 313 -12.88 -11.29 -14.41
CA PRO A 313 -13.37 -12.44 -13.67
C PRO A 313 -13.24 -12.27 -12.15
N ARG A 314 -14.06 -12.99 -11.39
CA ARG A 314 -14.08 -12.86 -9.92
C ARG A 314 -14.52 -14.13 -9.21
N LEU A 315 -13.91 -14.34 -8.05
CA LEU A 315 -14.32 -15.31 -7.05
C LEU A 315 -15.03 -14.60 -5.90
N VAL A 316 -16.10 -15.20 -5.40
CA VAL A 316 -16.88 -14.69 -4.27
C VAL A 316 -17.02 -15.78 -3.21
N PHE A 317 -16.81 -15.40 -1.96
CA PHE A 317 -16.94 -16.31 -0.81
C PHE A 317 -17.15 -15.55 0.50
N TYR A 318 -17.53 -16.27 1.56
CA TYR A 318 -17.72 -15.69 2.89
C TYR A 318 -16.48 -15.89 3.75
N PHE A 319 -15.49 -15.00 3.62
CA PHE A 319 -14.24 -15.06 4.37
C PHE A 319 -14.45 -14.83 5.87
N ASN A 320 -13.74 -15.57 6.71
CA ASN A 320 -13.85 -15.48 8.17
C ASN A 320 -13.29 -14.19 8.79
N GLY A 321 -12.62 -13.34 8.00
CA GLY A 321 -12.12 -12.03 8.42
C GLY A 321 -10.99 -12.08 9.44
N LYS A 322 -10.34 -13.23 9.62
CA LYS A 322 -9.25 -13.42 10.60
C LYS A 322 -8.06 -14.21 10.06
N SER A 323 -8.28 -15.14 9.13
CA SER A 323 -7.23 -16.03 8.60
C SER A 323 -6.47 -15.37 7.44
N TYR A 324 -5.93 -14.17 7.64
CA TYR A 324 -5.26 -13.41 6.57
C TYR A 324 -3.98 -14.10 6.08
N GLY A 325 -3.22 -14.78 6.94
CA GLY A 325 -2.08 -15.58 6.50
C GLY A 325 -2.48 -16.70 5.53
N ARG A 326 -3.62 -17.36 5.76
CA ARG A 326 -4.20 -18.35 4.83
C ARG A 326 -4.74 -17.71 3.56
N LEU A 327 -5.26 -16.48 3.63
CA LEU A 327 -5.68 -15.72 2.45
C LEU A 327 -4.50 -15.44 1.52
N TYR A 328 -3.32 -15.12 2.06
CA TYR A 328 -2.09 -14.99 1.26
C TYR A 328 -1.73 -16.30 0.56
N GLN A 329 -1.80 -17.44 1.26
CA GLN A 329 -1.59 -18.75 0.64
C GLN A 329 -2.62 -19.07 -0.46
N LEU A 330 -3.87 -18.64 -0.30
CA LEU A 330 -4.88 -18.76 -1.36
C LEU A 330 -4.49 -17.91 -2.59
N ILE A 331 -4.02 -16.68 -2.37
CA ILE A 331 -3.58 -15.80 -3.46
C ILE A 331 -2.37 -16.39 -4.20
N ASP A 332 -1.37 -16.89 -3.47
CA ASP A 332 -0.21 -17.56 -4.06
C ASP A 332 -0.65 -18.79 -4.87
N HIS A 333 -1.53 -19.62 -4.30
CA HIS A 333 -2.07 -20.79 -5.01
C HIS A 333 -2.85 -20.39 -6.28
N ILE A 334 -3.70 -19.36 -6.22
CA ILE A 334 -4.40 -18.82 -7.40
C ILE A 334 -3.39 -18.39 -8.47
N ASN A 335 -2.33 -17.70 -8.05
CA ASN A 335 -1.31 -17.25 -8.97
C ASN A 335 -0.54 -18.42 -9.57
N ASP A 336 -0.35 -19.54 -8.88
CA ASP A 336 0.32 -20.75 -9.39
C ASP A 336 -0.53 -21.57 -10.38
N LEU A 337 -1.86 -21.47 -10.33
CA LEU A 337 -2.76 -22.33 -11.12
C LEU A 337 -2.75 -22.03 -12.63
N SER A 338 -2.37 -20.83 -13.06
CA SER A 338 -2.35 -20.49 -14.50
C SER A 338 -1.16 -21.14 -15.23
N PRO A 339 -1.33 -21.66 -16.46
CA PRO A 339 -0.20 -21.99 -17.32
C PRO A 339 0.67 -20.75 -17.53
N VAL A 340 1.96 -20.96 -17.78
CA VAL A 340 2.91 -19.90 -18.16
C VAL A 340 2.45 -19.29 -19.48
N VAL A 341 1.61 -18.25 -19.42
CA VAL A 341 1.40 -17.35 -20.55
C VAL A 341 2.73 -16.64 -20.78
N ALA A 342 3.11 -16.45 -22.05
CA ALA A 342 4.29 -15.67 -22.38
C ALA A 342 4.26 -14.35 -21.61
N LEU A 343 5.39 -14.01 -20.99
CA LEU A 343 5.58 -12.84 -20.15
C LEU A 343 5.22 -11.57 -20.95
N GLU A 344 3.95 -11.17 -20.98
CA GLU A 344 3.59 -9.84 -21.47
C GLU A 344 4.29 -8.81 -20.57
N GLU A 345 4.80 -7.74 -21.17
CA GLU A 345 5.25 -6.56 -20.43
C GLU A 345 4.08 -6.12 -19.56
N HIS A 346 4.19 -6.18 -18.22
CA HIS A 346 3.12 -5.73 -17.33
C HIS A 346 2.83 -4.24 -17.62
N PRO A 347 1.70 -3.88 -18.25
CA PRO A 347 1.34 -2.48 -18.48
C PRO A 347 0.24 -2.07 -17.48
N GLU A 348 0.15 -2.77 -16.35
CA GLU A 348 -1.14 -2.90 -15.69
C GLU A 348 -1.55 -1.63 -14.95
N ARG A 349 -2.74 -1.17 -15.32
CA ARG A 349 -3.48 -0.15 -14.59
C ARG A 349 -4.34 -0.84 -13.54
N LYS A 350 -4.29 -0.34 -12.30
CA LYS A 350 -5.06 -0.78 -11.12
C LYS A 350 -6.57 -0.60 -11.28
#